data_AF-A0A3M1RDX7-F1
#
_entry.id   AF-A0A3M1RDX7-F1
#
_cell.length_a   1.000
_cell.length_b   1.000
_cell.length_c   1.000
_cell.angle_alpha   90.00
_cell.angle_beta   90.00
_cell.angle_gamma   90.00
#
_symmetry.space_group_name_H-M   'P 1'
#
loop_
_entity.id
_entity.type
_entity.pdbx_description
1 polymer ?
#
loop_
_entity_poly.entity_id
_entity_poly.type
_entity_poly.pdbx_seq_one_letter_code
_entity_poly.pdbx_strand_id
1 'polypeptide(L)'
;MGMAKLNVWVSGLDDPCKVDNRTWYVTIYDCDGNVLEWCGKKYVVLPAKCGHLEVEVPPGCYYIKAVWGYKFVGGVYYVNHFTDAAIVQARCDETVCVKLYAPTAHRCGLIYLHAVRDLARQKAIPPAVAKKVEGAIGELLEHIPRPVKGFELDHIEELERLVKAQAKEEGLKAEQAEKR
;
A
#
# COMPACT_ATOMS: atom_id res chain seq x y z
N MET A 1 -31.48 -4.18 8.44
CA MET A 1 -30.47 -3.54 7.57
C MET A 1 -29.61 -4.67 6.99
N GLY A 2 -29.43 -4.71 5.68
CA GLY A 2 -28.63 -5.75 5.01
C GLY A 2 -27.14 -5.57 5.29
N MET A 3 -26.41 -6.69 5.37
CA MET A 3 -24.95 -6.71 5.53
C MET A 3 -24.30 -6.84 4.15
N ALA A 4 -23.05 -6.39 4.03
CA ALA A 4 -22.22 -6.68 2.86
C ALA A 4 -21.23 -7.81 3.20
N LYS A 5 -20.78 -8.54 2.19
CA LYS A 5 -19.74 -9.57 2.30
C LYS A 5 -18.45 -9.07 1.67
N LEU A 6 -17.35 -9.12 2.41
CA LEU A 6 -16.00 -8.87 1.90
C LEU A 6 -15.29 -10.21 1.68
N ASN A 7 -14.82 -10.42 0.44
CA ASN A 7 -13.96 -11.53 0.06
C ASN A 7 -12.54 -11.01 -0.15
N VAL A 8 -11.70 -11.13 0.87
CA VAL A 8 -10.35 -10.59 0.92
C VAL A 8 -9.34 -11.68 0.56
N TRP A 9 -8.55 -11.42 -0.47
CA TRP A 9 -7.46 -12.27 -0.94
C TRP A 9 -6.13 -11.54 -0.77
N VAL A 10 -5.14 -12.20 -0.20
CA VAL A 10 -3.77 -11.67 -0.12
C VAL A 10 -2.91 -12.28 -1.23
N SER A 11 -2.17 -11.44 -1.95
CA SER A 11 -1.30 -11.90 -3.02
C SER A 11 -0.07 -12.62 -2.48
N GLY A 12 0.55 -13.44 -3.34
CA GLY A 12 1.92 -13.89 -3.11
C GLY A 12 2.86 -12.68 -3.05
N LEU A 13 3.97 -12.85 -2.33
CA LEU A 13 5.07 -11.87 -2.36
C LEU A 13 5.51 -11.69 -3.81
N ASP A 14 5.52 -10.46 -4.31
CA ASP A 14 5.93 -10.15 -5.71
C ASP A 14 5.06 -10.83 -6.79
N ASP A 15 3.88 -11.35 -6.42
CA ASP A 15 3.00 -12.05 -7.36
C ASP A 15 1.53 -11.67 -7.12
N PRO A 16 1.01 -10.66 -7.85
CA PRO A 16 -0.34 -10.15 -7.65
C PRO A 16 -1.39 -11.17 -8.13
N CYS A 17 -1.02 -12.08 -9.03
CA CYS A 17 -1.92 -13.04 -9.62
C CYS A 17 -2.07 -14.30 -8.75
N LYS A 18 -1.06 -14.63 -7.94
CA LYS A 18 -1.10 -15.75 -7.02
C LYS A 18 -1.72 -15.35 -5.67
N VAL A 19 -2.39 -16.28 -5.01
CA VAL A 19 -2.81 -16.13 -3.60
C VAL A 19 -1.73 -16.74 -2.72
N ASP A 20 -1.33 -16.03 -1.68
CA ASP A 20 -0.35 -16.54 -0.72
C ASP A 20 -0.97 -17.65 0.15
N ASN A 21 -0.20 -18.69 0.46
CA ASN A 21 -0.73 -19.85 1.20
C ASN A 21 -0.57 -19.72 2.74
N ARG A 22 0.03 -18.63 3.24
CA ARG A 22 0.21 -18.45 4.69
C ARG A 22 -1.06 -17.91 5.32
N THR A 23 -1.09 -17.91 6.65
CA THR A 23 -2.12 -17.19 7.40
C THR A 23 -1.70 -15.73 7.51
N TRP A 24 -2.55 -14.87 6.97
CA TRP A 24 -2.47 -13.43 7.16
C TRP A 24 -3.49 -12.99 8.21
N TYR A 25 -3.34 -11.80 8.75
CA TYR A 25 -4.33 -11.22 9.63
C TYR A 25 -4.79 -9.88 9.08
N VAL A 26 -6.06 -9.83 8.71
CA VAL A 26 -6.70 -8.66 8.12
C VAL A 26 -7.22 -7.78 9.24
N THR A 27 -7.03 -6.48 9.10
CA THR A 27 -7.70 -5.48 9.91
C THR A 27 -8.52 -4.57 8.99
N ILE A 28 -9.77 -4.34 9.39
CA ILE A 28 -10.72 -3.50 8.67
C ILE A 28 -10.92 -2.25 9.52
N TYR A 29 -10.73 -1.10 8.89
CA TYR A 29 -10.90 0.21 9.50
C TYR A 29 -12.08 0.90 8.84
N ASP A 30 -12.79 1.74 9.61
CA ASP A 30 -13.68 2.74 9.02
C ASP A 30 -12.88 3.84 8.30
N CYS A 31 -13.56 4.72 7.57
CA CYS A 31 -12.90 5.79 6.82
C CYS A 31 -12.40 6.95 7.70
N ASP A 32 -12.66 6.92 9.02
CA ASP A 32 -12.04 7.80 10.01
C ASP A 32 -10.72 7.23 10.57
N GLY A 33 -10.37 5.99 10.18
CA GLY A 33 -9.13 5.32 10.57
C GLY A 33 -9.22 4.53 11.88
N ASN A 34 -10.42 4.36 12.45
CA ASN A 34 -10.62 3.50 13.62
C ASN A 34 -10.81 2.05 13.18
N VAL A 35 -10.44 1.10 14.04
CA VAL A 35 -10.82 -0.31 13.83
C VAL A 35 -12.34 -0.39 13.78
N LEU A 36 -12.88 -1.00 12.72
CA LEU A 36 -14.31 -1.18 12.57
C LEU A 36 -14.85 -1.99 13.76
N GLU A 37 -15.84 -1.43 14.43
CA GLU A 37 -16.61 -2.08 15.47
C GLU A 37 -18.09 -2.05 15.09
N TRP A 38 -18.74 -3.21 15.10
CA TRP A 38 -20.17 -3.32 14.79
C TRP A 38 -20.82 -4.36 15.69
N CYS A 39 -21.89 -3.97 16.38
CA CYS A 39 -22.60 -4.83 17.34
C CYS A 39 -21.66 -5.53 18.35
N GLY A 40 -20.66 -4.82 18.88
CA GLY A 40 -19.68 -5.35 19.84
C GLY A 40 -18.59 -6.25 19.24
N LYS A 41 -18.60 -6.49 17.92
CA LYS A 41 -17.53 -7.22 17.21
C LYS A 41 -16.50 -6.24 16.66
N LYS A 42 -15.23 -6.44 17.01
CA LYS A 42 -14.09 -5.73 16.42
C LYS A 42 -13.50 -6.49 15.24
N TYR A 43 -13.22 -5.78 14.15
CA TYR A 43 -12.72 -6.35 12.91
C TYR A 43 -11.20 -6.19 12.79
N VAL A 44 -10.48 -6.80 13.73
CA VAL A 44 -9.02 -6.68 13.88
C VAL A 44 -8.40 -8.05 14.09
N VAL A 45 -7.21 -8.26 13.51
CA VAL A 45 -6.48 -9.54 13.56
C VAL A 45 -7.35 -10.72 13.04
N LEU A 46 -8.16 -10.49 12.00
CA LEU A 46 -9.02 -11.52 11.42
C LEU A 46 -8.18 -12.51 10.60
N PRO A 47 -8.17 -13.81 10.94
CA PRO A 47 -7.29 -14.77 10.28
C PRO A 47 -7.76 -15.07 8.86
N ALA A 48 -6.95 -14.67 7.87
CA ALA A 48 -7.09 -15.04 6.48
C ALA A 48 -6.26 -16.30 6.20
N LYS A 49 -6.86 -17.48 6.39
CA LYS A 49 -6.19 -18.77 6.16
C LYS A 49 -5.99 -19.00 4.67
N CYS A 50 -4.82 -19.49 4.29
CA CYS A 50 -4.44 -19.65 2.87
C CYS A 50 -4.63 -18.35 2.07
N GLY A 51 -4.29 -17.21 2.69
CA GLY A 51 -4.44 -15.88 2.09
C GLY A 51 -5.88 -15.44 1.85
N HIS A 52 -6.89 -16.09 2.43
CA HIS A 52 -8.30 -15.79 2.22
C HIS A 52 -9.08 -15.48 3.49
N LEU A 53 -9.89 -14.43 3.45
CA LEU A 53 -10.90 -14.14 4.46
C LEU A 53 -12.22 -13.78 3.79
N GLU A 54 -13.28 -14.48 4.17
CA GLU A 54 -14.66 -14.06 3.92
C GLU A 54 -15.25 -13.50 5.23
N VAL A 55 -15.81 -12.29 5.20
CA VAL A 55 -16.39 -11.67 6.40
C VAL A 55 -17.54 -10.72 6.06
N GLU A 56 -18.59 -10.73 6.89
CA GLU A 56 -19.70 -9.78 6.78
C GLU A 56 -19.43 -8.47 7.54
N VAL A 57 -19.72 -7.35 6.89
CA VAL A 57 -19.58 -5.98 7.42
C VAL A 57 -20.88 -5.21 7.19
N PRO A 58 -21.18 -4.16 7.98
CA PRO A 58 -22.26 -3.25 7.62
C PRO A 58 -21.97 -2.59 6.25
N PRO A 59 -22.95 -1.93 5.61
CA PRO A 59 -22.68 -1.09 4.46
C PRO A 59 -21.79 0.10 4.89
N GLY A 60 -20.80 0.45 4.09
CA GLY A 60 -19.87 1.52 4.44
C GLY A 60 -18.63 1.62 3.55
N CYS A 61 -17.78 2.58 3.89
CA CYS A 61 -16.46 2.81 3.32
C CYS A 61 -15.42 2.20 4.29
N TYR A 62 -14.51 1.37 3.77
CA TYR A 62 -13.54 0.65 4.58
C TYR A 62 -12.13 0.77 4.03
N TYR A 63 -11.17 0.96 4.93
CA TYR A 63 -9.74 0.81 4.66
C TYR A 63 -9.29 -0.56 5.18
N ILE A 64 -8.66 -1.37 4.34
CA ILE A 64 -8.34 -2.76 4.62
C ILE A 64 -6.85 -2.99 4.36
N LYS A 65 -6.16 -3.59 5.33
CA LYS A 65 -4.78 -4.06 5.19
C LYS A 65 -4.59 -5.37 5.93
N ALA A 66 -3.54 -6.10 5.56
CA ALA A 66 -3.17 -7.34 6.23
C ALA A 66 -1.69 -7.35 6.59
N VAL A 67 -1.35 -8.14 7.60
CA VAL A 67 0.03 -8.44 7.93
C VAL A 67 0.18 -9.94 8.19
N TRP A 68 1.36 -10.47 7.96
CA TRP A 68 1.74 -11.78 8.46
C TRP A 68 2.73 -11.62 9.63
N GLY A 69 2.89 -12.67 10.43
CA GLY A 69 3.89 -12.67 11.49
C GLY A 69 3.58 -11.71 12.63
N TYR A 70 2.68 -12.13 13.52
CA TYR A 70 2.52 -11.52 14.83
C TYR A 70 3.41 -12.28 15.82
N LYS A 71 4.35 -11.59 16.45
CA LYS A 71 4.98 -12.11 17.65
C LYS A 71 4.88 -11.08 18.76
N PHE A 72 4.27 -11.47 19.87
CA PHE A 72 4.30 -10.69 21.10
C PHE A 72 5.27 -11.39 22.05
N VAL A 73 6.44 -10.80 22.25
CA VAL A 73 7.48 -11.35 23.13
C VAL A 73 7.90 -10.26 24.10
N GLY A 74 7.79 -10.53 25.40
CA GLY A 74 8.27 -9.62 26.46
C GLY A 74 7.63 -8.22 26.42
N GLY A 75 6.36 -8.10 26.00
CA GLY A 75 5.68 -6.80 25.90
C GLY A 75 5.91 -6.06 24.58
N VAL A 76 6.76 -6.58 23.70
CA VAL A 76 7.08 -5.95 22.40
C VAL A 76 6.32 -6.64 21.28
N TYR A 77 5.71 -5.81 20.44
CA TYR A 77 4.94 -6.21 19.28
C TYR A 77 5.83 -6.21 18.03
N TYR A 78 6.06 -7.39 17.46
CA TYR A 78 6.84 -7.58 16.24
C TYR A 78 5.91 -7.91 15.08
N VAL A 79 5.99 -7.09 14.02
CA VAL A 79 5.31 -7.29 12.72
C VAL A 79 6.34 -7.11 11.63
N ASN A 80 6.46 -8.07 10.72
CA ASN A 80 7.54 -8.10 9.75
C ASN A 80 7.10 -7.88 8.30
N HIS A 81 5.79 -7.83 7.99
CA HIS A 81 5.36 -7.59 6.62
C HIS A 81 3.91 -7.11 6.52
N PHE A 82 3.71 -6.00 5.82
CA PHE A 82 2.41 -5.39 5.56
C PHE A 82 2.07 -5.54 4.08
N THR A 83 0.80 -5.77 3.78
CA THR A 83 0.29 -5.57 2.42
C THR A 83 0.17 -4.09 2.10
N ASP A 84 0.07 -3.76 0.82
CA ASP A 84 -0.61 -2.54 0.39
C ASP A 84 -2.05 -2.54 0.94
N ALA A 85 -2.62 -1.34 1.09
CA ALA A 85 -3.97 -1.18 1.56
C ALA A 85 -4.97 -1.06 0.39
N ALA A 86 -6.21 -1.48 0.64
CA ALA A 86 -7.33 -1.25 -0.25
C ALA A 86 -8.39 -0.42 0.46
N ILE A 87 -8.98 0.54 -0.25
CA ILE A 87 -10.18 1.25 0.19
C ILE A 87 -11.36 0.74 -0.64
N VAL A 88 -12.43 0.31 0.02
CA VAL A 88 -13.61 -0.25 -0.64
C VAL A 88 -14.90 0.37 -0.12
N GLN A 89 -15.87 0.52 -1.03
CA GLN A 89 -17.24 0.87 -0.69
C GLN A 89 -18.10 -0.40 -0.77
N ALA A 90 -18.71 -0.80 0.33
CA ALA A 90 -19.59 -1.96 0.40
C ALA A 90 -21.04 -1.52 0.58
N ARG A 91 -21.96 -2.05 -0.25
CA ARG A 91 -23.40 -1.76 -0.17
C ARG A 91 -24.18 -2.92 0.45
N CYS A 92 -25.44 -2.68 0.81
CA CYS A 92 -26.33 -3.72 1.34
C CYS A 92 -26.37 -4.93 0.39
N ASP A 93 -26.23 -6.12 0.95
CA ASP A 93 -26.41 -7.41 0.27
C ASP A 93 -25.44 -7.63 -0.92
N GLU A 94 -24.35 -6.85 -0.98
CA GLU A 94 -23.30 -6.96 -1.99
C GLU A 94 -22.16 -7.88 -1.54
N THR A 95 -21.51 -8.52 -2.51
CA THR A 95 -20.20 -9.16 -2.30
C THR A 95 -19.10 -8.34 -2.97
N VAL A 96 -18.13 -7.87 -2.19
CA VAL A 96 -16.98 -7.10 -2.67
C VAL A 96 -15.72 -7.97 -2.61
N CYS A 97 -15.06 -8.14 -3.75
CA CYS A 97 -13.77 -8.82 -3.83
C CYS A 97 -12.63 -7.82 -3.61
N VAL A 98 -11.74 -8.12 -2.67
CA VAL A 98 -10.61 -7.27 -2.31
C VAL A 98 -9.32 -8.06 -2.52
N LYS A 99 -8.39 -7.54 -3.30
CA LYS A 99 -7.05 -8.12 -3.45
C LYS A 99 -6.05 -7.21 -2.74
N LEU A 100 -5.45 -7.70 -1.66
CA LEU A 100 -4.36 -7.05 -0.96
C LEU A 100 -3.04 -7.53 -1.53
N TYR A 101 -2.23 -6.60 -2.01
CA TYR A 101 -0.95 -6.91 -2.62
C TYR A 101 0.17 -6.97 -1.57
N ALA A 102 1.02 -8.00 -1.61
CA ALA A 102 2.15 -8.17 -0.70
C ALA A 102 3.46 -7.73 -1.37
N PRO A 103 3.95 -6.50 -1.10
CA PRO A 103 5.13 -5.96 -1.76
C PRO A 103 6.43 -6.57 -1.27
N THR A 104 7.45 -6.56 -2.12
CA THR A 104 8.81 -6.93 -1.70
C THR A 104 9.39 -5.90 -0.73
N ALA A 105 10.34 -6.33 0.12
CA ALA A 105 11.15 -5.39 0.91
C ALA A 105 11.91 -4.39 0.01
N HIS A 106 12.25 -4.81 -1.21
CA HIS A 106 12.87 -3.96 -2.22
C HIS A 106 11.98 -2.79 -2.63
N ARG A 107 10.71 -3.05 -2.99
CA ARG A 107 9.75 -1.99 -3.30
C ARG A 107 9.51 -1.06 -2.11
N CYS A 108 9.39 -1.60 -0.88
CA CYS A 108 9.24 -0.77 0.32
C CYS A 108 10.42 0.20 0.50
N GLY A 109 11.65 -0.26 0.25
CA GLY A 109 12.84 0.59 0.30
C GLY A 109 12.84 1.67 -0.79
N LEU A 110 12.45 1.33 -2.02
CA LEU A 110 12.34 2.30 -3.12
C LEU A 110 11.31 3.39 -2.83
N ILE A 111 10.09 3.03 -2.41
CA ILE A 111 9.03 4.00 -2.06
C ILE A 111 9.51 4.93 -0.94
N TYR A 112 10.17 4.38 0.08
CA TYR A 112 10.70 5.19 1.17
C TYR A 112 11.80 6.15 0.72
N LEU A 113 12.71 5.71 -0.15
CA LEU A 113 13.73 6.59 -0.76
C LEU A 113 13.10 7.77 -1.50
N HIS A 114 12.03 7.53 -2.27
CA HIS A 114 11.31 8.59 -2.96
C HIS A 114 10.69 9.60 -1.98
N ALA A 115 10.02 9.11 -0.92
CA ALA A 115 9.46 9.99 0.11
C ALA A 115 10.53 10.85 0.80
N VAL A 116 11.70 10.27 1.10
CA VAL A 116 12.83 11.01 1.70
C VAL A 116 13.33 12.10 0.77
N ARG A 117 13.48 11.81 -0.53
CA ARG A 117 13.90 12.79 -1.54
C ARG A 117 12.90 13.94 -1.66
N ASP A 118 11.61 13.64 -1.67
CA ASP A 118 10.57 14.66 -1.76
C ASP A 118 10.51 15.55 -0.51
N LEU A 119 10.64 14.96 0.69
CA LEU A 119 10.74 15.74 1.92
C LEU A 119 11.96 16.68 1.92
N ALA A 120 13.10 16.23 1.37
CA ALA A 120 14.28 17.07 1.22
C ALA A 120 14.04 18.22 0.23
N ARG A 121 13.42 17.95 -0.92
CA ARG A 121 13.04 18.97 -1.93
C ARG A 121 12.07 20.00 -1.35
N GLN A 122 11.11 19.56 -0.55
CA GLN A 122 10.15 20.40 0.17
C GLN A 122 10.78 21.15 1.36
N LYS A 123 12.07 20.91 1.66
CA LYS A 123 12.79 21.47 2.82
C LYS A 123 12.17 21.08 4.17
N ALA A 124 11.39 20.00 4.20
CA ALA A 124 10.80 19.45 5.42
C ALA A 124 11.86 18.73 6.29
N ILE A 125 12.97 18.30 5.69
CA ILE A 125 14.12 17.70 6.37
C ILE A 125 15.44 18.28 5.86
N PRO A 126 16.52 18.28 6.68
CA PRO A 126 17.84 18.72 6.24
C PRO A 126 18.40 17.84 5.12
N PRO A 127 18.99 18.40 4.04
CA PRO A 127 19.57 17.62 2.94
C PRO A 127 20.64 16.62 3.39
N ALA A 128 21.41 16.94 4.43
CA ALA A 128 22.42 16.05 4.98
C ALA A 128 21.82 14.80 5.64
N VAL A 129 20.62 14.91 6.23
CA VAL A 129 19.90 13.77 6.80
C VAL A 129 19.37 12.89 5.66
N ALA A 130 18.73 13.50 4.66
CA ALA A 130 18.23 12.79 3.48
C ALA A 130 19.34 11.98 2.80
N LYS A 131 20.51 12.60 2.55
CA LYS A 131 21.66 11.92 1.91
C LYS A 131 22.15 10.70 2.69
N LYS A 132 22.16 10.76 4.04
CA LYS A 132 22.55 9.60 4.88
C LYS A 132 21.57 8.45 4.74
N VAL A 133 20.27 8.76 4.78
CA VAL A 133 19.21 7.74 4.62
C VAL A 133 19.25 7.14 3.22
N GLU A 134 19.43 7.97 2.19
CA GLU A 134 19.56 7.52 0.81
C GLU A 134 20.73 6.55 0.62
N GLY A 135 21.90 6.87 1.19
CA GLY A 135 23.06 5.97 1.15
C GLY A 135 22.80 4.63 1.83
N ALA A 136 22.25 4.65 3.06
CA ALA A 136 22.02 3.43 3.84
C ALA A 136 20.96 2.51 3.21
N ILE A 137 19.84 3.08 2.73
CA ILE A 137 18.81 2.27 2.06
C ILE A 137 19.30 1.81 0.69
N GLY A 138 20.04 2.64 -0.06
CA GLY A 138 20.66 2.24 -1.32
C GLY A 138 21.56 1.02 -1.16
N GLU A 139 22.47 1.03 -0.19
CA GLU A 139 23.33 -0.11 0.16
C GLU A 139 22.51 -1.37 0.50
N LEU A 140 21.45 -1.22 1.30
CA LEU A 140 20.56 -2.34 1.61
C LEU A 140 19.89 -2.92 0.34
N LEU A 141 19.43 -2.07 -0.57
CA LEU A 141 18.75 -2.47 -1.80
C LEU A 141 19.66 -3.27 -2.75
N GLU A 142 20.97 -3.07 -2.69
CA GLU A 142 21.95 -3.86 -3.45
C GLU A 142 22.09 -5.30 -2.91
N HIS A 143 21.76 -5.51 -1.65
CA HIS A 143 21.91 -6.80 -0.97
C HIS A 143 20.62 -7.63 -0.84
N ILE A 144 19.46 -7.07 -1.18
CA ILE A 144 18.19 -7.80 -1.16
C ILE A 144 17.71 -8.16 -2.57
N PRO A 145 16.99 -9.28 -2.75
CA PRO A 145 16.51 -9.71 -4.06
C PRO A 145 15.71 -8.61 -4.75
N ARG A 146 16.00 -8.40 -6.03
CA ARG A 146 15.17 -7.54 -6.87
C ARG A 146 13.82 -8.22 -7.14
N PRO A 147 12.74 -7.45 -7.24
CA PRO A 147 11.47 -7.95 -7.71
C PRO A 147 11.58 -8.56 -9.11
N VAL A 148 10.86 -9.66 -9.32
CA VAL A 148 10.67 -10.35 -10.59
C VAL A 148 9.69 -9.56 -11.47
N LYS A 149 8.71 -8.88 -10.87
CA LYS A 149 7.72 -8.11 -11.63
C LYS A 149 8.15 -6.66 -11.81
N GLY A 150 8.02 -6.17 -13.04
CA GLY A 150 8.45 -4.80 -13.40
C GLY A 150 7.70 -3.71 -12.64
N PHE A 151 6.42 -3.88 -12.31
CA PHE A 151 5.65 -2.86 -11.58
C PHE A 151 6.09 -2.67 -10.12
N GLU A 152 6.92 -3.58 -9.58
CA GLU A 152 7.56 -3.42 -8.27
C GLU A 152 8.82 -2.55 -8.33
N LEU A 153 9.42 -2.46 -9.51
CA LEU A 153 10.51 -1.56 -9.81
C LEU A 153 9.86 -0.24 -10.23
N ASP A 154 9.80 0.70 -9.29
CA ASP A 154 9.12 1.98 -9.43
C ASP A 154 9.32 2.65 -10.80
N HIS A 155 8.24 3.18 -11.38
CA HIS A 155 8.25 3.92 -12.64
C HIS A 155 8.32 5.43 -12.45
N ILE A 156 8.54 5.93 -11.22
CA ILE A 156 8.53 7.36 -10.89
C ILE A 156 9.43 8.20 -11.81
N GLU A 157 10.62 7.74 -12.19
CA GLU A 157 11.50 8.53 -13.09
C GLU A 157 10.89 8.70 -14.49
N GLU A 158 10.29 7.63 -15.03
CA GLU A 158 9.59 7.69 -16.30
C GLU A 158 8.34 8.56 -16.20
N LEU A 159 7.57 8.42 -15.11
CA LEU A 159 6.41 9.26 -14.85
C LEU A 159 6.80 10.74 -14.73
N GLU A 160 7.87 11.07 -14.00
CA GLU A 160 8.37 12.44 -13.86
C GLU A 160 8.78 13.02 -15.23
N ARG A 161 9.45 12.22 -16.06
CA ARG A 161 9.80 12.60 -17.44
C ARG A 161 8.54 12.90 -18.27
N LEU A 162 7.54 12.03 -18.22
CA LEU A 162 6.30 12.17 -18.99
C LEU A 162 5.49 13.39 -18.53
N VAL A 163 5.36 13.61 -17.21
CA VAL A 163 4.67 14.77 -16.64
C VAL A 163 5.35 16.08 -17.05
N LYS A 164 6.70 16.15 -17.00
CA LYS A 164 7.44 17.33 -17.46
C LYS A 164 7.24 17.61 -18.95
N ALA A 165 7.18 16.57 -19.78
CA ALA A 165 6.91 16.70 -21.20
C ALA A 165 5.50 17.25 -21.46
N GLN A 166 4.49 16.74 -20.76
CA GLN A 166 3.10 17.21 -20.85
C GLN A 166 2.98 18.68 -20.46
N ALA A 167 3.55 19.09 -19.31
CA ALA A 167 3.49 20.48 -18.86
C ALA A 167 4.15 21.45 -19.86
N LYS A 168 5.26 21.04 -20.51
CA LYS A 168 5.91 21.83 -21.56
C LYS A 168 5.03 21.99 -22.79
N GLU A 169 4.35 20.92 -23.21
CA GLU A 169 3.44 20.94 -24.36
C GLU A 169 2.22 21.84 -24.08
N GLU A 170 1.65 21.76 -22.88
CA GLU A 170 0.53 22.61 -22.45
C GLU A 170 0.91 24.10 -22.40
N GLY A 171 2.08 24.43 -21.86
CA GLY A 171 2.59 25.79 -21.86
C GLY A 171 2.77 26.37 -23.28
N LEU A 172 3.30 25.56 -24.21
CA LEU A 172 3.45 25.95 -25.62
C LEU A 172 2.08 26.18 -26.30
N LYS A 173 1.09 25.34 -26.00
CA LYS A 173 -0.28 25.49 -26.52
C LYS A 173 -0.95 26.75 -26.00
N ALA A 174 -0.78 27.07 -24.71
CA ALA A 174 -1.31 28.29 -24.11
C ALA A 174 -0.70 29.56 -24.75
N GLU A 175 0.62 29.59 -24.94
CA GLU A 175 1.32 30.73 -25.54
C GLU A 175 0.93 30.95 -27.02
N GLN A 176 0.64 29.87 -27.75
CA GLN A 176 0.14 29.95 -29.13
C GLN A 176 -1.33 30.41 -29.21
N ALA A 177 -2.13 30.14 -28.20
CA ALA A 177 -3.52 30.59 -28.12
C ALA A 177 -3.63 32.08 -27.78
N GLU A 178 -2.74 32.62 -26.95
CA GLU A 178 -2.68 34.07 -26.64
C GLU A 178 -2.18 34.93 -27.81
N LYS A 179 -1.51 34.34 -28.80
CA LYS A 179 -1.01 35.02 -30.00
C LYS A 179 -1.99 35.01 -31.18
N ARG A 180 -3.20 34.48 -31.00
CA ARG A 180 -4.28 34.45 -32.00
C ARG A 180 -5.41 35.40 -31.61
#